data_AF-A0A6A0HHT3-F1
#
_entry.id   AF-A0A6A0HHT3-F1
#
_cell.length_a   1.000
_cell.length_b   1.000
_cell.length_c   1.000
_cell.angle_alpha   90.00
_cell.angle_beta   90.00
_cell.angle_gamma   90.00
#
_symmetry.space_group_name_H-M   'P 1'
#
loop_
_entity.id
_entity.type
_entity.pdbx_description
1 polymer ?
#
loop_
_entity_poly.entity_id
_entity_poly.type
_entity_poly.pdbx_seq_one_letter_code
_entity_poly.pdbx_strand_id
1 'polypeptide(L)'
;MADMRGKRKHKTLSANEIDKIVVAQADDDAAWEKPVRVRRAKPAPLSLPSELALRAAFVARLHRETNVNDWLKRIIQERIDLEEAAFAGLKRDLAEKNGA
;
A
#
# COMPACT_ATOMS: atom_id res chain seq x y z
N MET A 1 -37.86 23.01 -25.42
CA MET A 1 -36.53 22.86 -26.05
C MET A 1 -35.82 21.71 -25.34
N ALA A 2 -35.52 20.63 -26.05
CA ALA A 2 -34.94 19.40 -25.50
C ALA A 2 -33.41 19.53 -25.35
N ASP A 3 -32.87 19.16 -24.20
CA ASP A 3 -31.42 19.03 -23.97
C ASP A 3 -31.02 17.54 -24.05
N MET A 4 -30.46 17.15 -25.19
CA MET A 4 -29.94 15.81 -25.43
C MET A 4 -28.59 15.63 -24.74
N ARG A 5 -28.61 15.10 -23.51
CA ARG A 5 -27.40 14.60 -22.85
C ARG A 5 -26.98 13.26 -23.47
N GLY A 6 -26.37 13.32 -24.66
CA GLY A 6 -25.84 12.15 -25.36
C GLY A 6 -24.77 11.46 -24.52
N LYS A 7 -25.05 10.26 -24.01
CA LYS A 7 -24.05 9.39 -23.39
C LYS A 7 -23.01 9.04 -24.46
N ARG A 8 -21.80 9.61 -24.36
CA ARG A 8 -20.68 9.24 -25.23
C ARG A 8 -20.38 7.76 -25.02
N LYS A 9 -20.55 6.95 -26.07
CA LYS A 9 -20.11 5.55 -26.07
C LYS A 9 -18.60 5.54 -25.92
N HIS A 10 -18.08 4.99 -24.82
CA HIS A 10 -16.64 4.80 -24.67
C HIS A 10 -16.19 3.79 -25.73
N LYS A 11 -15.38 4.23 -26.69
CA LYS A 11 -14.76 3.32 -27.64
C LYS A 11 -13.75 2.48 -26.86
N THR A 12 -13.94 1.17 -26.84
CA THR A 12 -12.98 0.25 -26.22
C THR A 12 -11.75 0.19 -27.14
N LEU A 13 -10.65 0.79 -26.69
CA LEU A 13 -9.37 0.76 -27.39
C LEU A 13 -8.58 -0.47 -26.94
N SER A 14 -7.81 -1.06 -27.86
CA SER A 14 -6.82 -2.07 -27.50
C SER A 14 -5.62 -1.43 -26.78
N ALA A 15 -4.87 -2.22 -26.02
CA ALA A 15 -3.68 -1.74 -25.30
C ALA A 15 -2.68 -1.02 -26.23
N ASN A 16 -2.41 -1.59 -27.41
CA ASN A 16 -1.51 -0.99 -28.40
C ASN A 16 -2.00 0.36 -28.93
N GLU A 17 -3.31 0.58 -29.01
CA GLU A 17 -3.86 1.87 -29.42
C GLU A 17 -3.75 2.89 -28.28
N ILE A 18 -3.93 2.47 -27.04
CA ILE A 18 -3.74 3.32 -25.85
C ILE A 18 -2.29 3.78 -25.76
N ASP A 19 -1.32 2.87 -25.89
CA ASP A 19 0.11 3.21 -25.82
C ASP A 19 0.50 4.26 -26.86
N LYS A 20 0.00 4.11 -28.10
CA LYS A 20 0.24 5.09 -29.17
C LYS A 20 -0.31 6.48 -28.82
N ILE A 21 -1.49 6.54 -28.21
CA ILE A 21 -2.11 7.80 -27.78
C ILE A 21 -1.29 8.42 -26.64
N VAL A 22 -0.91 7.62 -25.65
CA VAL A 22 -0.11 8.09 -24.50
C VAL A 22 1.24 8.65 -24.95
N VAL A 23 1.95 7.95 -25.85
CA VAL A 23 3.25 8.42 -26.39
C VAL A 23 3.06 9.71 -27.20
N ALA A 24 2.03 9.79 -28.04
CA ALA A 24 1.78 10.96 -28.88
C ALA A 24 1.40 12.21 -28.06
N GLN A 25 0.81 12.03 -26.88
CA GLN A 25 0.34 13.12 -26.01
C GLN A 25 1.28 13.40 -24.83
N ALA A 26 2.42 12.73 -24.75
CA ALA A 26 3.31 12.78 -23.59
C ALA A 26 3.79 14.22 -23.26
N ASP A 27 4.04 15.04 -24.29
CA ASP A 27 4.54 16.40 -24.14
C ASP A 27 3.43 17.48 -24.18
N ASP A 28 2.15 17.09 -24.28
CA ASP A 28 1.02 18.02 -24.30
C ASP A 28 0.25 17.98 -22.97
N ASP A 29 0.60 18.89 -22.05
CA ASP A 29 -0.06 19.03 -20.75
C ASP A 29 -1.58 19.27 -20.84
N ALA A 30 -2.09 19.80 -21.96
CA ALA A 30 -3.52 20.03 -22.15
C ALA A 30 -4.29 18.76 -22.52
N ALA A 31 -3.59 17.71 -22.98
CA ALA A 31 -4.16 16.40 -23.26
C ALA A 31 -4.41 15.56 -22.00
N TRP A 32 -3.79 15.93 -20.87
CA TRP A 32 -3.89 15.23 -19.60
C TRP A 32 -4.88 15.90 -18.63
N GLU A 33 -5.46 15.08 -17.75
CA GLU A 33 -6.23 15.62 -16.63
C GLU A 33 -5.32 16.34 -15.64
N LYS A 34 -5.93 17.19 -14.80
CA LYS A 34 -5.18 17.96 -13.79
C LYS A 34 -4.33 17.01 -12.93
N PRO A 35 -3.04 17.34 -12.68
CA PRO A 35 -2.17 16.51 -11.87
C PRO A 35 -2.79 16.19 -10.50
N VAL A 36 -2.90 14.89 -10.20
CA VAL A 36 -3.37 14.44 -8.88
C VAL A 36 -2.20 14.45 -7.91
N ARG A 37 -2.22 15.39 -6.96
CA ARG A 37 -1.24 15.42 -5.87
C ARG A 37 -1.58 14.37 -4.82
N VAL A 38 -0.90 13.22 -4.87
CA VAL A 38 -0.93 12.24 -3.79
C VAL A 38 -0.09 12.73 -2.62
N ARG A 39 -0.75 13.06 -1.50
CA ARG A 39 -0.05 13.24 -0.22
C ARG A 39 0.30 11.85 0.32
N ARG A 40 1.56 11.64 0.69
CA ARG A 40 1.94 10.48 1.48
C ARG A 40 1.02 10.41 2.70
N ALA A 41 0.49 9.23 2.99
CA ALA A 41 -0.31 9.02 4.19
C ALA A 41 0.48 9.55 5.40
N LYS A 42 -0.16 10.37 6.22
CA LYS A 42 0.46 10.77 7.48
C LYS A 42 0.73 9.48 8.27
N PRO A 43 1.94 9.27 8.78
CA PRO A 43 2.20 8.13 9.65
C PRO A 43 1.22 8.20 10.82
N ALA A 44 0.52 7.08 11.08
CA ALA A 44 -0.36 6.99 12.22
C ALA A 44 0.48 7.13 13.50
N PRO A 45 0.18 8.09 14.39
CA PRO A 45 0.93 8.24 15.63
C PRO A 45 0.64 7.03 16.54
N LEU A 46 1.69 6.32 16.95
CA LEU A 46 1.61 5.28 17.96
C LEU A 46 2.01 5.88 19.31
N SER A 47 1.08 5.89 20.27
CA SER A 47 1.39 6.31 21.64
C SER A 47 1.93 5.12 22.43
N LEU A 48 3.15 5.26 22.96
CA LEU A 48 3.78 4.26 23.80
C LEU A 48 3.96 4.82 25.22
N PRO A 49 3.77 4.00 26.28
CA PRO A 49 4.22 4.36 27.62
C PRO A 49 5.70 4.75 27.61
N SER A 50 6.08 5.72 28.44
CA SER A 50 7.44 6.29 28.47
C SER A 50 8.51 5.23 28.68
N GLU A 51 8.27 4.30 29.60
CA GLU A 51 9.19 3.19 29.88
C GLU A 51 9.40 2.28 28.67
N LEU A 52 8.33 1.97 27.94
CA LEU A 52 8.41 1.14 26.73
C LEU A 52 9.14 1.88 25.60
N ALA A 53 8.90 3.18 25.45
CA ALA A 53 9.59 4.01 24.47
C ALA A 53 11.11 4.08 24.75
N LEU A 54 11.52 4.17 26.02
CA LEU A 54 12.93 4.16 26.42
C LEU A 54 13.62 2.84 26.06
N ARG A 55 12.96 1.71 26.37
CA ARG A 55 13.47 0.38 26.01
C ARG A 55 13.57 0.20 24.49
N ALA A 56 12.54 0.61 23.75
CA ALA A 56 12.56 0.59 22.29
C ALA A 56 13.70 1.42 21.71
N ALA A 57 13.94 2.63 22.25
CA ALA A 57 15.04 3.48 21.81
C ALA A 57 16.42 2.88 22.10
N PHE A 58 16.60 2.25 23.25
CA PHE A 58 17.82 1.53 23.58
C PHE A 58 18.11 0.41 22.58
N VAL A 59 17.12 -0.43 22.29
CA VAL A 59 17.28 -1.56 21.39
C VAL A 59 17.47 -1.08 19.93
N ALA A 60 16.75 -0.05 19.50
CA ALA A 60 16.97 0.56 18.18
C ALA A 60 18.44 1.00 17.98
N ARG A 61 19.04 1.62 19.00
CA ARG A 61 20.47 1.99 18.97
C ARG A 61 21.39 0.77 18.93
N LEU A 62 21.07 -0.28 19.69
CA LEU A 62 21.82 -1.53 19.68
C LEU A 62 21.87 -2.16 18.27
N HIS A 63 20.77 -2.06 17.52
CA HIS A 63 20.67 -2.54 16.13
C HIS A 63 21.15 -1.52 15.08
N ARG A 64 21.72 -0.38 15.49
CA ARG A 64 22.22 0.69 14.59
C ARG A 64 21.16 1.28 13.65
N GLU A 65 19.91 1.30 14.11
CA GLU A 65 18.82 1.90 13.35
C GLU A 65 18.85 3.43 13.42
N THR A 66 18.54 4.08 12.31
CA THR A 66 18.62 5.55 12.20
C THR A 66 17.56 6.23 13.06
N ASN A 67 16.40 5.59 13.26
CA ASN A 67 15.36 6.08 14.15
C ASN A 67 14.57 4.93 14.79
N VAL A 68 13.94 5.22 15.93
CA VAL A 68 13.16 4.24 16.71
C VAL A 68 11.94 3.73 15.94
N ASN A 69 11.33 4.58 15.10
CA ASN A 69 10.13 4.20 14.35
C ASN A 69 10.42 3.13 13.30
N ASP A 70 11.57 3.17 12.63
CA ASP A 70 11.95 2.20 11.62
C ASP A 70 12.31 0.87 12.27
N TRP A 71 13.00 0.90 13.42
CA TRP A 71 13.17 -0.29 14.25
C TRP A 71 11.82 -0.90 14.67
N LEU A 72 10.88 -0.08 15.16
CA LEU A 72 9.54 -0.54 15.56
C LEU A 72 8.75 -1.14 14.40
N LYS A 73 8.78 -0.52 13.21
CA LYS A 73 8.12 -1.07 12.01
C LYS A 73 8.67 -2.44 11.65
N ARG A 74 10.01 -2.59 11.68
CA ARG A 74 10.66 -3.87 11.38
C ARG A 74 10.21 -4.96 12.35
N ILE A 75 10.21 -4.68 13.65
CA ILE A 75 9.77 -5.64 14.68
C ILE A 75 8.28 -5.99 14.53
N ILE A 76 7.43 -5.00 14.22
CA ILE A 76 5.99 -5.25 13.99
C ILE A 76 5.81 -6.15 12.77
N GLN A 77 6.52 -5.89 11.68
CA GLN A 77 6.45 -6.72 10.47
C GLN A 77 6.92 -8.15 10.75
N GLU A 78 8.09 -8.31 11.37
CA GLU A 78 8.64 -9.63 11.73
C GLU A 78 7.65 -10.43 12.60
N ARG A 79 7.00 -9.75 13.54
CA ARG A 79 6.01 -10.41 14.41
C ARG A 79 4.77 -10.84 13.64
N ILE A 80 4.27 -10.01 12.72
CA ILE A 80 3.15 -10.34 11.84
C ILE A 80 3.51 -11.56 10.99
N ASP A 81 4.67 -11.55 10.34
CA ASP A 81 5.10 -12.64 9.45
C ASP A 81 5.19 -13.98 10.19
N LEU A 82 5.71 -13.97 11.43
CA LEU A 82 5.79 -15.16 12.28
C LEU A 82 4.40 -15.68 12.67
N GLU A 83 3.47 -14.78 13.02
CA GLU A 83 2.10 -15.17 13.36
C GLU A 83 1.37 -15.71 12.14
N GLU A 84 1.47 -15.06 10.99
CA GLU A 84 0.87 -15.54 9.74
C GLU A 84 1.40 -16.92 9.34
N ALA A 85 2.71 -17.16 9.47
CA ALA A 85 3.30 -18.47 9.21
C ALA A 85 2.76 -19.54 10.18
N ALA A 86 2.65 -19.22 11.47
CA ALA A 86 2.07 -20.13 12.47
C ALA A 86 0.59 -20.43 12.18
N PHE A 87 -0.20 -19.41 11.82
CA PHE A 87 -1.61 -19.57 11.47
C PHE A 87 -1.82 -20.31 10.16
N ALA A 88 -0.94 -20.14 9.17
CA ALA A 88 -1.03 -20.86 7.90
C ALA A 88 -0.86 -22.37 8.09
N GLY A 89 0.05 -22.80 8.97
CA GLY A 89 0.18 -24.20 9.37
C GLY A 89 -1.12 -24.74 9.97
N LEU A 90 -1.68 -24.02 10.95
CA LEU A 90 -2.93 -24.43 11.61
C LEU A 90 -4.14 -24.47 10.67
N LYS A 91 -4.26 -23.54 9.71
CA LYS A 91 -5.34 -23.55 8.72
C LYS A 91 -5.24 -24.74 7.76
N ARG A 92 -4.03 -25.16 7.38
CA ARG A 92 -3.82 -26.35 6.54
C ARG A 92 -4.24 -27.61 7.27
N ASP A 93 -3.77 -27.78 8.51
CA ASP A 93 -4.14 -28.93 9.36
C ASP A 93 -5.65 -29.00 9.61
N LEU A 94 -6.31 -27.85 9.78
CA LEU A 94 -7.75 -27.76 10.03
C LEU A 94 -8.57 -27.98 8.75
N ALA A 95 -8.06 -27.55 7.58
CA ALA A 95 -8.66 -27.86 6.29
C ALA A 95 -8.53 -29.35 5.93
N GLU A 96 -7.39 -29.99 6.25
CA GLU A 96 -7.17 -31.42 6.05
C GLU A 96 -8.06 -32.27 6.98
N LYS A 97 -8.27 -31.86 8.23
CA LYS A 97 -9.18 -32.54 9.17
C LYS A 97 -10.66 -32.38 8.85
N ASN A 98 -11.06 -31.27 8.21
CA ASN A 98 -12.45 -30.99 7.86
C ASN A 98 -12.84 -31.47 6.45
N GLY A 99 -11.87 -31.93 5.65
CA GLY A 99 -12.08 -32.49 4.31
C GLY A 99 -12.00 -34.01 4.23
N ALA A 100 -11.87 -34.71 5.37
CA ALA A 100 -11.86 -36.16 5.51
C ALA A 100 -13.12 -36.68 6.20
#